data_AF-A0AAP6ZSW5-F1
#
_entry.id   AF-A0AAP6ZSW5-F1
#
_cell.length_a   1.000
_cell.length_b   1.000
_cell.length_c   1.000
_cell.angle_alpha   90.00
_cell.angle_beta   90.00
_cell.angle_gamma   90.00
#
_symmetry.space_group_name_H-M   'P 1'
#
loop_
_entity.id
_entity.type
_entity.pdbx_description
1 polymer ?
#
loop_
_entity_poly.entity_id
_entity_poly.type
_entity_poly.pdbx_seq_one_letter_code
_entity_poly.pdbx_strand_id
1 'polypeptide(L)'
;MLYQLYFECRSPYRYVAYFRARKPNELSDSYFSVEIAVAQREWGTPLSTGVIYSFEVCKIERPEIMKFYSLKARGYFETGENFVSTIGQLLVEFGVLQEGVPFQIKFMNYSFIGMNA
;
A
#
# COMPACT_ATOMS: atom_id res chain seq x y z
N MET A 1 1.01 19.75 0.39
CA MET A 1 -0.20 18.92 0.21
C MET A 1 0.15 17.52 0.73
N LEU A 2 -0.61 16.97 1.67
CA LEU A 2 -0.29 15.66 2.28
C LEU A 2 -0.69 14.53 1.32
N TYR A 3 0.21 13.59 1.06
CA TYR A 3 -0.11 12.43 0.22
C TYR A 3 -1.07 11.50 0.95
N GLN A 4 -2.11 11.04 0.27
CA GLN A 4 -3.13 10.15 0.83
C GLN A 4 -3.19 8.86 0.03
N LEU A 5 -3.01 7.73 0.71
CA LEU A 5 -3.21 6.40 0.15
C LEU A 5 -4.50 5.80 0.71
N TYR A 6 -5.43 5.49 -0.18
CA TYR A 6 -6.73 4.93 0.20
C TYR A 6 -6.76 3.42 -0.05
N PHE A 7 -7.04 2.65 1.01
CA PHE A 7 -7.27 1.23 0.93
C PHE A 7 -8.75 0.92 0.80
N GLU A 8 -9.11 0.35 -0.35
CA GLU A 8 -10.40 -0.25 -0.62
C GLU A 8 -10.48 -1.64 0.00
N CYS A 9 -11.59 -1.94 0.68
CA CYS A 9 -11.88 -3.27 1.17
C CYS A 9 -12.54 -4.11 0.05
N ARG A 10 -11.90 -5.20 -0.35
CA ARG A 10 -12.41 -6.14 -1.37
C ARG A 10 -13.09 -7.35 -0.74
N SER A 11 -12.69 -7.69 0.48
CA SER A 11 -13.32 -8.71 1.33
C SER A 11 -12.90 -8.43 2.78
N PRO A 12 -13.51 -9.06 3.80
CA PRO A 12 -13.17 -8.81 5.20
C PRO A 12 -11.68 -8.94 5.56
N TYR A 13 -10.90 -9.66 4.75
CA TYR A 13 -9.47 -9.93 4.96
C TYR A 13 -8.61 -9.54 3.75
N ARG A 14 -9.14 -8.80 2.77
CA ARG A 14 -8.37 -8.32 1.61
C ARG A 14 -8.61 -6.85 1.35
N TYR A 15 -7.52 -6.11 1.26
CA TYR A 15 -7.52 -4.68 0.98
C TYR A 15 -6.63 -4.39 -0.22
N VAL A 16 -6.96 -3.35 -0.97
CA VAL A 16 -6.13 -2.91 -2.09
C VAL A 16 -6.04 -1.39 -2.08
N ALA A 17 -4.85 -0.87 -2.31
CA ALA A 17 -4.65 0.54 -2.62
C ALA A 17 -3.89 0.68 -3.94
N TYR A 18 -4.11 1.81 -4.60
CA TYR A 18 -3.45 2.15 -5.84
C TYR A 18 -2.61 3.40 -5.66
N PHE A 19 -1.41 3.39 -6.21
CA PHE A 19 -0.53 4.55 -6.20
C PHE A 19 0.17 4.74 -7.54
N ARG A 20 0.57 5.98 -7.79
CA ARG A 20 1.22 6.41 -9.01
C ARG A 20 2.60 6.95 -8.66
N ALA A 21 3.63 6.37 -9.27
CA ALA A 21 4.97 6.91 -9.22
C ALA A 21 5.26 7.72 -10.48
N ARG A 22 5.82 8.91 -10.31
CA ARG A 22 6.31 9.73 -11.42
C ARG A 22 7.79 9.97 -11.19
N LYS A 23 8.64 9.29 -11.95
CA LYS A 23 10.07 9.57 -11.88
C LYS A 23 10.39 10.82 -12.71
N PRO A 24 11.29 11.70 -12.23
CA PRO A 24 11.63 12.95 -12.93
C PRO A 24 12.07 12.76 -14.39
N ASN A 25 12.64 11.60 -14.72
CA ASN A 25 13.20 11.29 -16.04
C ASN A 25 12.36 10.29 -16.85
N GLU A 26 11.20 9.85 -16.35
CA GLU A 26 10.32 8.95 -17.09
C GLU A 26 9.24 9.77 -17.82
N LEU A 27 9.01 9.44 -19.10
CA LEU A 27 8.01 10.11 -19.95
C LEU A 27 6.57 9.78 -19.56
N SER A 28 6.37 8.70 -18.81
CA SER A 28 5.06 8.16 -18.43
C SER A 28 5.03 7.85 -16.95
N ASP A 29 3.89 8.12 -16.32
CA ASP A 29 3.63 7.69 -14.95
C ASP A 29 3.57 6.15 -14.86
N SER A 30 4.13 5.60 -13.80
CA SER A 30 3.98 4.18 -13.46
C SER A 30 2.86 4.00 -12.43
N TYR A 31 1.98 3.02 -12.66
CA TYR A 31 0.85 2.73 -11.79
C TYR A 31 1.07 1.41 -11.08
N PHE A 32 0.73 1.37 -9.80
CA PHE A 32 0.91 0.20 -8.95
C PHE A 32 -0.33 -0.05 -8.11
N SER A 33 -0.52 -1.32 -7.74
CA SER A 33 -1.43 -1.75 -6.69
C SER A 33 -0.64 -2.39 -5.56
N VAL A 34 -1.00 -2.08 -4.33
CA VAL A 34 -0.60 -2.86 -3.14
C VAL A 34 -1.82 -3.62 -2.65
N GLU A 35 -1.74 -4.94 -2.71
CA GLU A 35 -2.74 -5.85 -2.17
C GLU A 35 -2.30 -6.34 -0.80
N ILE A 36 -3.20 -6.27 0.18
CA ILE A 36 -3.00 -6.74 1.54
C ILE A 36 -3.93 -7.92 1.79
N ALA A 37 -3.38 -9.00 2.33
CA ALA A 37 -4.16 -10.14 2.80
C ALA A 37 -3.91 -10.36 4.30
N VAL A 38 -4.97 -10.36 5.10
CA VAL A 38 -4.91 -10.62 6.55
C VAL A 38 -5.06 -12.12 6.80
N ALA A 39 -4.19 -12.68 7.63
CA ALA A 39 -4.17 -14.12 7.90
C ALA A 39 -5.30 -14.57 8.85
N GLN A 40 -5.63 -13.75 9.85
CA GLN A 40 -6.69 -14.04 10.81
C GLN A 40 -8.07 -13.76 10.18
N ARG A 41 -8.96 -14.75 10.23
CA ARG A 41 -10.32 -14.64 9.63
C ARG A 41 -11.36 -14.06 10.56
N GLU A 42 -11.08 -13.98 11.86
CA GLU A 42 -12.16 -13.77 12.83
C GLU A 42 -12.21 -12.35 13.40
N TRP A 43 -11.11 -11.62 13.60
CA TRP A 43 -11.18 -10.27 14.22
C TRP A 43 -10.04 -9.34 13.78
N GLY A 44 -10.37 -8.08 13.47
CA GLY A 44 -9.42 -6.96 13.35
C GLY A 44 -9.32 -6.30 11.96
N THR A 45 -8.79 -5.08 11.93
CA THR A 45 -8.23 -4.46 10.72
C THR A 45 -6.75 -4.87 10.58
N PRO A 46 -6.09 -4.67 9.41
CA PRO A 46 -4.64 -4.90 9.28
C PRO A 46 -3.78 -4.15 10.30
N LEU A 47 -4.35 -3.17 11.00
CA LEU A 47 -3.70 -2.31 11.99
C LEU A 47 -3.91 -2.78 13.44
N SER A 48 -4.68 -3.85 13.65
CA SER A 48 -4.96 -4.33 15.00
C SER A 48 -3.74 -5.08 15.55
N THR A 49 -3.47 -4.91 16.84
CA THR A 49 -2.36 -5.59 17.52
C THR A 49 -2.47 -7.10 17.38
N GLY A 50 -1.36 -7.77 17.08
CA GLY A 50 -1.31 -9.22 16.87
C GLY A 50 -1.94 -9.71 15.55
N VAL A 51 -2.40 -8.81 14.68
CA VAL A 51 -2.80 -9.15 13.31
C VAL A 51 -1.56 -9.37 12.47
N ILE A 52 -1.61 -10.40 11.64
CA ILE A 52 -0.55 -10.76 10.72
C ILE A 52 -1.08 -10.59 9.30
N TYR A 53 -0.32 -9.92 8.46
CA TYR A 53 -0.69 -9.70 7.07
C TYR A 53 0.45 -10.08 6.12
N SER A 54 0.08 -10.31 4.87
CA SER A 54 0.99 -10.33 3.74
C SER A 54 0.62 -9.23 2.78
N PHE A 55 1.59 -8.82 1.97
CA PHE A 55 1.34 -7.84 0.91
C PHE A 55 2.00 -8.24 -0.40
N GLU A 56 1.41 -7.80 -1.49
CA GLU A 56 1.96 -7.90 -2.84
C GLU A 56 1.85 -6.54 -3.52
N VAL A 57 2.96 -6.05 -4.06
CA VAL A 57 2.99 -4.85 -4.90
C VAL A 57 3.11 -5.28 -6.35
N CYS A 58 2.12 -4.91 -7.15
CA CYS A 58 2.07 -5.21 -8.57
C CYS A 58 2.13 -3.91 -9.38
N LYS A 59 2.94 -3.88 -10.43
CA LYS A 59 2.88 -2.83 -11.45
C LYS A 59 1.74 -3.15 -12.41
N ILE A 60 0.95 -2.13 -12.73
CA ILE A 60 -0.14 -2.20 -13.70
C ILE A 60 0.44 -1.81 -15.06
N GLU A 61 0.64 -2.77 -15.95
CA GLU A 61 1.28 -2.52 -17.25
C GLU A 61 0.33 -1.85 -18.24
N ARG A 62 -0.98 -2.09 -18.10
CA ARG A 62 -2.04 -1.45 -18.90
C ARG A 62 -3.05 -0.74 -18.00
N PRO A 63 -2.70 0.45 -17.47
CA PRO A 63 -3.53 1.18 -16.51
C PRO A 63 -4.89 1.59 -17.09
N GLU A 64 -4.99 1.80 -18.41
CA GLU A 64 -6.22 2.21 -19.10
C GLU A 64 -7.35 1.18 -19.02
N ILE A 65 -6.99 -0.10 -18.81
CA ILE A 65 -7.95 -1.20 -18.64
C ILE A 65 -7.79 -1.92 -17.30
N MET A 66 -6.86 -1.48 -16.44
CA MET A 66 -6.49 -2.17 -15.19
C MET A 66 -6.26 -3.67 -15.41
N LYS A 67 -5.46 -4.02 -16.42
CA LYS A 67 -5.11 -5.41 -16.73
C LYS A 67 -3.59 -5.56 -16.84
N PHE A 68 -3.15 -6.81 -16.79
CA PHE A 68 -1.76 -7.23 -16.89
C PHE A 68 -0.91 -6.65 -15.76
N TYR A 69 -0.68 -7.50 -14.77
CA TYR A 69 0.02 -7.16 -13.55
C TYR A 69 1.36 -7.87 -13.53
N SER A 70 2.43 -7.14 -13.22
CA SER A 70 3.73 -7.73 -12.93
C SER A 70 4.05 -7.55 -11.44
N LEU A 71 4.30 -8.66 -10.74
CA LEU A 71 4.69 -8.63 -9.33
C LEU A 71 6.06 -7.93 -9.20
N LYS A 72 6.16 -6.99 -8.25
CA LYS A 72 7.38 -6.20 -7.99
C LYS A 72 7.95 -6.43 -6.60
N ALA A 73 7.10 -6.48 -5.59
CA ALA A 73 7.51 -6.75 -4.22
C ALA A 73 6.48 -7.62 -3.52
N ARG A 74 6.92 -8.35 -2.50
CA ARG A 74 6.07 -9.19 -1.66
C ARG A 74 6.64 -9.28 -0.27
N GLY A 75 5.79 -9.17 0.74
CA GLY A 75 6.11 -9.44 2.13
C GLY A 75 5.17 -10.46 2.72
N TYR A 76 5.67 -11.24 3.67
CA TYR A 76 4.91 -12.29 4.35
C TYR A 76 5.05 -12.15 5.85
N PHE A 77 3.97 -12.46 6.56
CA PHE A 77 3.96 -12.54 8.02
C PHE A 77 4.34 -11.23 8.72
N GLU A 78 3.96 -10.11 8.13
CA GLU A 78 4.14 -8.78 8.72
C GLU A 78 3.15 -8.56 9.86
N THR A 79 3.53 -7.81 10.87
CA THR A 79 2.64 -7.51 12.00
C THR A 79 1.92 -6.18 11.79
N GLY A 80 0.65 -6.12 12.20
CA GLY A 80 -0.20 -4.95 11.99
C GLY A 80 0.31 -3.66 12.62
N GLU A 81 1.13 -3.76 13.68
CA GLU A 81 1.80 -2.61 14.30
C GLU A 81 2.77 -1.91 13.33
N ASN A 82 3.39 -2.68 12.41
CA ASN A 82 4.31 -2.18 11.40
C ASN A 82 3.61 -1.77 10.11
N PHE A 83 2.29 -1.94 10.00
CA PHE A 83 1.57 -1.71 8.75
C PHE A 83 1.84 -0.32 8.16
N VAL A 84 1.74 0.73 8.98
CA VAL A 84 1.94 2.11 8.51
C VAL A 84 3.37 2.31 8.02
N SER A 85 4.38 1.87 8.77
CA SER A 85 5.79 2.03 8.38
C SER A 85 6.12 1.23 7.11
N THR A 86 5.66 -0.03 7.01
CA THR A 86 5.84 -0.86 5.80
C THR A 86 5.27 -0.18 4.56
N ILE A 87 4.04 0.35 4.63
CA ILE A 87 3.45 1.08 3.50
C ILE A 87 4.26 2.34 3.17
N GLY A 88 4.74 3.07 4.19
CA GLY A 88 5.60 4.24 3.98
C GLY A 88 6.87 3.91 3.23
N GLN A 89 7.55 2.81 3.62
CA GLN A 89 8.75 2.32 2.95
C GLN A 89 8.49 1.93 1.49
N LEU A 90 7.38 1.23 1.21
CA LEU A 90 6.99 0.92 -0.17
C LEU A 90 6.78 2.19 -1.00
N LEU A 91 6.13 3.22 -0.46
CA LEU A 91 5.93 4.48 -1.20
C LEU A 91 7.27 5.18 -1.51
N VAL A 92 8.28 5.06 -0.64
CA VAL A 92 9.63 5.58 -0.90
C VAL A 92 10.35 4.73 -1.95
N GLU A 93 10.37 3.41 -1.77
CA GLU A 93 11.05 2.46 -2.66
C GLU A 93 10.57 2.59 -4.11
N PHE A 94 9.25 2.72 -4.29
CA PHE A 94 8.65 2.88 -5.61
C PHE A 94 8.68 4.33 -6.13
N GLY A 95 9.30 5.27 -5.42
CA GLY A 95 9.51 6.65 -5.85
C GLY A 95 8.23 7.49 -5.88
N VAL A 96 7.26 7.16 -5.04
CA VAL A 96 6.02 7.94 -4.86
C VAL A 96 6.25 9.10 -3.91
N LEU A 97 7.04 8.88 -2.84
CA LEU A 97 7.37 9.87 -1.81
C LEU A 97 8.88 9.93 -1.57
N GLN A 98 9.36 11.10 -1.13
CA GLN A 98 10.70 11.23 -0.56
C GLN A 98 10.68 10.79 0.90
N GLU A 99 11.80 10.30 1.41
CA GLU A 99 12.00 9.99 2.83
C GLU A 99 11.79 11.23 3.72
N GLY A 100 11.24 11.05 4.92
CA GLY A 100 10.89 12.13 5.84
C GLY A 100 9.62 12.93 5.45
N VAL A 101 8.93 12.57 4.37
CA VAL A 101 7.66 13.21 3.96
C VAL A 101 6.46 12.50 4.61
N PRO A 102 5.63 13.23 5.37
CA PRO A 102 4.46 12.62 5.98
C PRO A 102 3.45 12.17 4.93
N PHE A 103 2.73 11.11 5.24
CA PHE A 103 1.66 10.58 4.41
C PHE A 103 0.52 10.07 5.27
N GLN A 104 -0.63 9.91 4.65
CA GLN A 104 -1.85 9.47 5.32
C GLN A 104 -2.37 8.18 4.68
N ILE A 105 -2.61 7.17 5.49
CA ILE A 105 -3.30 5.95 5.09
C ILE A 105 -4.76 6.09 5.52
N LYS A 106 -5.67 5.81 4.60
CA LYS A 106 -7.11 5.79 4.86
C LYS A 106 -7.68 4.40 4.63
N PHE A 107 -8.46 3.92 5.58
CA PHE A 107 -9.20 2.65 5.53
C PHE A 107 -10.65 2.92 5.88
N MET A 108 -11.60 2.79 4.96
CA MET A 108 -13.02 2.99 5.28
C MET A 108 -13.25 4.28 6.11
N ASN A 109 -13.54 4.15 7.43
CA ASN A 109 -13.76 5.24 8.39
C ASN A 109 -12.54 5.63 9.24
N TYR A 110 -11.41 4.95 9.07
CA TYR A 110 -10.17 5.18 9.82
C TYR A 110 -9.13 5.91 8.98
N SER A 111 -8.31 6.69 9.66
CA SER A 111 -7.25 7.49 9.05
C SER A 111 -6.04 7.52 9.97
N PHE A 112 -4.87 7.25 9.41
CA PHE A 112 -3.59 7.19 10.13
C PHE A 112 -2.58 8.06 9.40
N ILE A 113 -1.81 8.85 10.15
CA ILE A 113 -0.71 9.64 9.59
C ILE A 113 0.58 8.97 10.02
N GLY A 114 1.44 8.69 9.05
CA GLY A 114 2.77 8.15 9.25
C GLY A 114 3.83 9.13 8.75
N MET A 115 5.05 8.95 9.25
CA MET A 115 6.25 9.51 8.67
C MET A 115 7.06 8.34 8.11
N ASN A 116 7.52 8.45 6.88
CA ASN A 116 8.43 7.46 6.31
C ASN A 116 9.84 7.73 6.83
N ALA A 117 10.45 6.70 7.43
CA ALA A 117 11.82 6.67 7.91
C ALA A 117 12.52 5.44 7.32
#